data_AF-A0A7S1W6E8-F1
#
_entry.id   AF-A0A7S1W6E8-F1
#
_cell.length_a   1.000
_cell.length_b   1.000
_cell.length_c   1.000
_cell.angle_alpha   90.00
_cell.angle_beta   90.00
_cell.angle_gamma   90.00
#
_symmetry.space_group_name_H-M   'P 1'
#
loop_
_entity.id
_entity.type
_entity.pdbx_description
1 polymer ?
#
loop_
_entity_poly.entity_id
_entity_poly.type
_entity_poly.pdbx_seq_one_letter_code
_entity_poly.pdbx_strand_id
1 'polypeptide(L)'
;FGRFNSTECFACPVEGTCDGSLVIRARDNWWRADNTTLQFYYCGAPNSGDSCFNDSQCVTGYRGPLCSLCDEGYGSSGIRCTKCVEGNAALIVVLCVVVIGVFVLLVFTVMSGSARNLMAVVFRNLVTHMQILSRLGELQVEWPSLLATLWEIMNKVQVE
;
A
#
# COMPACT_ATOMS: atom_id res chain seq x y z
N PHE A 1 -32.43 4.06 -22.73
CA PHE A 1 -31.40 4.35 -23.75
C PHE A 1 -31.76 3.61 -25.03
N GLY A 2 -31.37 4.14 -26.20
CA GLY A 2 -31.59 3.49 -27.49
C GLY A 2 -30.37 2.64 -27.87
N ARG A 3 -30.60 1.43 -28.40
CA ARG A 3 -29.51 0.63 -29.00
C ARG A 3 -29.25 1.14 -30.42
N PHE A 4 -27.98 1.19 -30.84
CA PHE A 4 -27.64 1.53 -32.23
C PHE A 4 -28.43 0.62 -33.18
N ASN A 5 -29.19 1.21 -34.10
CA ASN A 5 -29.99 0.51 -35.11
C ASN A 5 -31.17 -0.32 -34.57
N SER A 6 -31.79 0.11 -33.47
CA SER A 6 -33.08 -0.42 -32.99
C SER A 6 -34.03 0.73 -32.65
N THR A 7 -35.33 0.53 -32.92
CA THR A 7 -36.42 1.42 -32.48
C THR A 7 -36.89 1.12 -31.06
N GLU A 8 -36.33 0.09 -30.42
CA GLU A 8 -36.66 -0.30 -29.05
C GLU A 8 -35.86 0.51 -28.03
N CYS A 9 -36.61 1.16 -27.12
CA CYS A 9 -36.04 1.86 -25.99
C CYS A 9 -35.97 0.92 -24.79
N PHE A 10 -34.77 0.78 -24.22
CA PHE A 10 -34.57 0.02 -22.99
C PHE A 10 -34.60 0.94 -21.77
N ALA A 11 -35.09 0.41 -20.64
CA ALA A 11 -35.02 1.09 -19.35
C ALA A 11 -33.56 1.40 -19.00
N CYS A 12 -33.31 2.55 -18.35
CA CYS A 12 -31.97 2.88 -17.88
C CYS A 12 -31.60 1.96 -16.71
N PRO A 13 -30.41 1.32 -16.72
CA PRO A 13 -29.95 0.56 -15.57
C PRO A 13 -29.82 1.47 -14.34
N VAL A 14 -30.09 0.95 -13.15
CA VAL A 14 -30.09 1.75 -11.92
C VAL A 14 -28.68 2.15 -11.49
N GLU A 15 -27.65 1.46 -11.98
CA GLU A 15 -26.24 1.71 -11.75
C GLU A 15 -25.65 2.73 -12.75
N GLY A 16 -26.40 3.06 -13.80
CA GLY A 16 -26.00 4.00 -14.84
C GLY A 16 -26.76 5.32 -14.77
N THR A 17 -26.18 6.33 -15.41
CA THR A 17 -26.80 7.62 -15.68
C THR A 17 -27.05 7.71 -17.18
N CYS A 18 -28.32 7.83 -17.56
CA CYS A 18 -28.74 8.05 -18.94
C CYS A 18 -29.13 9.52 -19.13
N ASP A 19 -28.32 10.28 -19.85
CA ASP A 19 -28.55 11.69 -20.19
C ASP A 19 -29.39 11.88 -21.47
N GLY A 20 -29.97 10.80 -22.00
CA GLY A 20 -30.68 10.78 -23.28
C GLY A 20 -29.77 10.58 -24.49
N SER A 21 -28.45 10.50 -24.30
CA SER A 21 -27.52 10.10 -25.35
C SER A 21 -27.52 8.58 -25.58
N LEU A 22 -26.79 8.14 -26.61
CA LEU A 22 -26.53 6.72 -26.87
C LEU A 22 -25.45 6.15 -25.93
N VAL A 23 -24.77 7.01 -25.16
CA VAL A 23 -23.71 6.62 -24.23
C VAL A 23 -24.28 6.63 -22.82
N ILE A 24 -24.32 5.47 -22.20
CA ILE A 24 -24.69 5.35 -20.78
C ILE A 24 -23.46 5.69 -19.95
N ARG A 25 -23.56 6.54 -18.94
CA ARG A 25 -22.42 6.76 -18.02
C ARG A 25 -22.58 5.90 -16.78
N ALA A 26 -21.48 5.47 -16.18
CA ALA A 26 -21.56 4.85 -14.86
C ALA A 26 -21.87 5.91 -13.80
N ARG A 27 -22.75 5.57 -12.84
CA ARG A 27 -23.04 6.43 -11.68
C ARG A 27 -21.85 6.44 -10.72
N ASP A 28 -21.81 7.42 -9.82
CA ASP A 28 -20.86 7.47 -8.70
C ASP A 28 -20.76 6.12 -7.96
N ASN A 29 -19.54 5.69 -7.63
CA ASN A 29 -19.20 4.39 -7.04
C ASN A 29 -19.40 3.16 -7.96
N TRP A 30 -19.72 3.36 -9.23
CA TRP A 30 -19.81 2.30 -10.22
C TRP A 30 -18.80 2.51 -11.34
N TRP A 31 -18.26 1.40 -11.84
CA TRP A 31 -17.29 1.36 -12.92
C TRP A 31 -17.74 0.39 -14.00
N ARG A 32 -17.49 0.74 -15.26
CA ARG A 32 -17.72 -0.11 -16.43
C ARG A 32 -16.46 -0.15 -17.29
N ALA A 33 -16.23 -1.30 -17.93
CA ALA A 33 -15.04 -1.49 -18.76
C ALA A 33 -15.14 -0.79 -20.12
N ASP A 34 -16.34 -0.79 -20.71
CA ASP A 34 -16.56 -0.27 -22.06
C ASP A 34 -17.95 0.35 -22.20
N ASN A 35 -18.05 1.38 -23.04
CA ASN A 35 -19.27 2.13 -23.32
C ASN A 35 -20.40 1.31 -23.99
N THR A 36 -20.09 0.12 -24.48
CA THR A 36 -21.04 -0.83 -25.05
C THR A 36 -21.58 -1.87 -24.06
N THR A 37 -20.88 -2.08 -22.92
CA THR A 37 -21.23 -3.14 -21.96
C THR A 37 -22.19 -2.64 -20.88
N LEU A 38 -23.29 -3.35 -20.65
CA LEU A 38 -24.25 -3.03 -19.56
C LEU A 38 -23.88 -3.67 -18.22
N GLN A 39 -22.62 -4.11 -18.07
CA GLN A 39 -22.11 -4.72 -16.85
C GLN A 39 -21.40 -3.64 -16.03
N PHE A 40 -21.97 -3.33 -14.87
CA PHE A 40 -21.43 -2.37 -13.92
C PHE A 40 -20.87 -3.11 -12.71
N TYR A 41 -19.73 -2.67 -12.24
CA TYR A 41 -19.08 -3.21 -11.06
C TYR A 41 -18.99 -2.14 -9.99
N TYR A 42 -19.27 -2.53 -8.75
CA TYR A 42 -19.18 -1.62 -7.63
C TYR A 42 -17.71 -1.40 -7.25
N CYS A 43 -17.30 -0.13 -7.23
CA CYS A 43 -15.95 0.29 -6.89
C CYS A 43 -15.94 1.39 -5.81
N GLY A 44 -17.04 1.53 -5.07
CA GLY A 44 -17.06 2.35 -3.86
C GLY A 44 -16.29 1.70 -2.69
N ALA A 45 -16.34 2.36 -1.53
CA ALA A 45 -15.85 1.81 -0.28
C ALA A 45 -16.56 0.46 0.04
N PRO A 46 -15.85 -0.58 0.53
CA PRO A 46 -14.49 -0.54 1.08
C PRO A 46 -13.39 -1.00 0.12
N ASN A 47 -13.69 -1.42 -1.12
CA ASN A 47 -12.70 -2.08 -1.98
C ASN A 47 -11.71 -1.11 -2.63
N SER A 48 -12.22 0.04 -3.05
CA SER A 48 -11.45 1.10 -3.71
C SER A 48 -11.76 2.48 -3.12
N GLY A 49 -12.54 2.57 -2.04
CA GLY A 49 -12.95 3.86 -1.46
C GLY A 49 -13.76 4.71 -2.44
N ASP A 50 -13.65 6.04 -2.35
CA ASP A 50 -14.26 6.99 -3.30
C ASP A 50 -13.38 7.20 -4.55
N SER A 51 -12.58 6.21 -4.95
CA SER A 51 -11.59 6.35 -6.04
C SER A 51 -12.21 6.28 -7.44
N CYS A 52 -13.48 5.90 -7.52
CA CYS A 52 -14.26 5.95 -8.74
C CYS A 52 -15.08 7.22 -8.81
N PHE A 53 -14.82 8.01 -9.84
CA PHE A 53 -15.55 9.21 -10.18
C PHE A 53 -16.29 9.02 -11.50
N ASN A 54 -17.50 9.58 -11.59
CA ASN A 54 -18.38 9.69 -12.76
C ASN A 54 -17.80 9.20 -14.11
N ASP A 55 -18.53 8.30 -14.78
CA ASP A 55 -18.16 7.74 -16.09
C ASP A 55 -16.92 6.81 -16.08
N SER A 56 -16.72 6.06 -14.99
CA SER A 56 -15.58 5.12 -14.83
C SER A 56 -14.21 5.78 -14.83
N GLN A 57 -14.16 7.08 -14.59
CA GLN A 57 -12.92 7.80 -14.41
C GLN A 57 -12.37 7.57 -13.00
N CYS A 58 -11.07 7.38 -12.91
CA CYS A 58 -10.42 7.23 -11.63
C CYS A 58 -10.05 8.60 -11.06
N VAL A 59 -10.16 8.73 -9.74
CA VAL A 59 -9.61 9.88 -9.01
C VAL A 59 -8.11 9.95 -9.24
N THR A 60 -7.55 11.16 -9.21
CA THR A 60 -6.11 11.40 -9.38
C THR A 60 -5.27 10.49 -8.48
N GLY A 61 -4.29 9.80 -9.06
CA GLY A 61 -3.43 8.84 -8.35
C GLY A 61 -3.89 7.37 -8.43
N TYR A 62 -5.01 7.09 -9.09
CA TYR A 62 -5.52 5.75 -9.35
C TYR A 62 -5.68 5.49 -10.84
N ARG A 63 -5.50 4.24 -11.26
CA ARG A 63 -5.63 3.78 -12.64
C ARG A 63 -6.12 2.33 -12.71
N GLY A 64 -6.33 1.83 -13.93
CA GLY A 64 -6.68 0.44 -14.20
C GLY A 64 -8.16 0.12 -13.98
N PRO A 65 -8.56 -1.16 -14.11
CA PRO A 65 -9.93 -1.58 -13.90
C PRO A 65 -10.35 -1.32 -12.45
N LEU A 66 -11.57 -0.83 -12.25
CA LEU A 66 -12.13 -0.48 -10.93
C LEU A 66 -11.32 0.57 -10.15
N CYS A 67 -10.38 1.26 -10.79
CA CYS A 67 -9.44 2.14 -10.10
C CYS A 67 -8.65 1.42 -8.99
N SER A 68 -8.34 0.14 -9.21
CA SER A 68 -7.67 -0.71 -8.21
C SER A 68 -6.15 -0.58 -8.21
N LEU A 69 -5.56 0.09 -9.20
CA LEU A 69 -4.11 0.26 -9.31
C LEU A 69 -3.73 1.70 -8.95
N CYS A 70 -2.56 1.89 -8.36
CA CYS A 70 -2.00 3.22 -8.16
C CYS A 70 -1.34 3.71 -9.45
N ASP A 71 -1.50 5.00 -9.72
CA ASP A 71 -0.87 5.68 -10.84
C ASP A 71 0.63 5.90 -10.58
N GLU A 72 1.37 6.29 -11.61
CA GLU A 72 2.81 6.57 -11.47
C GLU A 72 3.08 7.65 -10.41
N GLY A 73 4.04 7.39 -9.52
CA GLY A 73 4.31 8.27 -8.37
C GLY A 73 3.32 8.15 -7.21
N TYR A 74 2.44 7.15 -7.20
CA TYR A 74 1.57 6.80 -6.07
C TYR A 74 1.81 5.36 -5.61
N GLY A 75 1.88 5.16 -4.29
CA GLY A 75 2.07 3.87 -3.63
C GLY A 75 0.83 3.44 -2.85
N SER A 76 0.58 2.14 -2.79
CA SER A 76 -0.55 1.59 -2.03
C SER A 76 -0.28 1.65 -0.52
N SER A 77 -1.15 2.36 0.21
CA SER A 77 -1.18 2.40 1.67
C SER A 77 -2.53 1.86 2.14
N GLY A 78 -2.58 0.55 2.37
CA GLY A 78 -3.81 -0.16 2.70
C GLY A 78 -4.76 -0.24 1.49
N ILE A 79 -5.87 0.51 1.54
CA ILE A 79 -6.93 0.56 0.51
C ILE A 79 -6.84 1.87 -0.30
N ARG A 80 -5.91 2.77 0.04
CA ARG A 80 -5.76 4.07 -0.65
C ARG A 80 -4.41 4.19 -1.33
N CYS A 81 -4.40 4.80 -2.51
CA CYS A 81 -3.18 5.22 -3.18
C CYS A 81 -2.76 6.57 -2.61
N THR A 82 -1.56 6.61 -2.05
CA THR A 82 -0.96 7.83 -1.49
C THR A 82 0.21 8.26 -2.36
N LYS A 83 0.39 9.57 -2.53
CA LYS A 83 1.52 10.08 -3.31
C LYS A 83 2.83 9.59 -2.69
N CYS A 84 3.68 8.99 -3.50
CA CYS A 84 5.03 8.63 -3.10
C CYS A 84 5.75 9.92 -2.69
N VAL A 85 6.34 9.89 -1.50
CA VAL A 85 7.21 10.98 -1.08
C VAL A 85 8.52 10.78 -1.84
N GLU A 86 9.02 11.82 -2.51
CA GLU A 86 10.40 11.81 -3.00
C GLU A 86 11.30 11.64 -1.78
N GLY A 87 11.71 10.40 -1.52
CA GLY A 87 12.60 10.08 -0.43
C GLY A 87 13.90 10.80 -0.67
N ASN A 88 14.39 11.54 0.33
CA ASN A 88 15.72 12.12 0.24
C ASN A 88 16.71 10.95 0.28
N ALA A 89 17.17 10.49 -0.89
CA ALA A 89 18.04 9.32 -1.02
C ALA A 89 19.26 9.43 -0.07
N ALA A 90 19.74 10.65 0.17
CA ALA A 90 20.78 10.95 1.14
C ALA A 90 20.41 10.50 2.57
N LEU A 91 19.17 10.71 3.02
CA LEU A 91 18.71 10.30 4.35
C LEU A 91 18.64 8.78 4.47
N ILE A 92 18.19 8.08 3.43
CA ILE A 92 18.17 6.61 3.39
C ILE A 92 19.59 6.06 3.44
N VAL A 93 20.50 6.62 2.63
CA VAL A 93 21.92 6.21 2.62
C VAL A 93 22.56 6.44 3.99
N VAL A 94 22.33 7.58 4.63
CA VAL A 94 22.83 7.86 5.99
C VAL A 94 22.32 6.83 6.99
N LEU A 95 21.03 6.49 6.93
CA LEU A 95 20.43 5.52 7.85
C LEU A 95 21.01 4.11 7.63
N CYS A 96 21.20 3.71 6.38
CA CYS A 96 21.90 2.45 6.03
C CYS A 96 23.35 2.44 6.54
N VAL A 97 24.10 3.53 6.37
CA VAL A 97 25.49 3.64 6.86
C VAL A 97 25.53 3.55 8.39
N VAL A 98 24.60 4.18 9.10
CA VAL A 98 24.51 4.08 10.57
C VAL A 98 24.22 2.65 11.00
N VAL A 99 23.27 1.96 10.38
CA VAL A 99 22.93 0.57 10.70
C VAL A 99 24.12 -0.36 10.44
N ILE A 100 24.79 -0.22 9.28
CA ILE A 100 25.98 -1.01 8.95
C ILE A 100 27.11 -0.70 9.93
N GLY A 101 27.33 0.57 10.27
CA GLY A 101 28.34 0.99 11.24
C GLY A 101 28.10 0.38 12.63
N VAL A 102 26.86 0.40 13.12
CA VAL A 102 26.49 -0.27 14.37
C VAL A 102 26.73 -1.78 14.28
N PHE A 103 26.35 -2.42 13.18
CA PHE A 103 26.57 -3.85 12.97
C PHE A 103 28.07 -4.21 13.00
N VAL A 104 28.90 -3.45 12.28
CA VAL A 104 30.36 -3.65 12.27
C VAL A 104 30.96 -3.44 13.66
N LEU A 105 30.53 -2.40 14.40
CA LEU A 105 30.97 -2.16 15.76
C LEU A 105 30.58 -3.32 16.69
N LEU A 106 29.37 -3.85 16.57
CA LEU A 106 28.93 -5.02 17.34
C LEU A 106 29.81 -6.24 17.04
N VAL A 107 30.04 -6.56 15.76
CA VAL A 107 30.95 -7.66 15.36
C VAL A 107 32.37 -7.44 15.89
N PHE A 108 32.90 -6.22 15.79
CA PHE A 108 34.22 -5.88 16.28
C PHE A 108 34.34 -6.05 17.79
N THR A 109 33.36 -5.60 18.57
CA THR A 109 33.36 -5.79 20.04
C THR A 109 33.29 -7.26 20.45
N VAL A 110 32.59 -8.10 19.68
CA VAL A 110 32.53 -9.55 19.89
C VAL A 110 33.86 -10.22 19.54
N MET A 111 34.51 -9.82 18.45
CA MET A 111 35.77 -10.41 17.98
C MET A 111 37.01 -9.93 18.76
N SER A 112 36.99 -8.71 19.28
CA SER A 112 38.08 -8.12 20.07
C SER A 112 38.03 -8.49 21.56
N GLY A 113 36.90 -9.03 22.04
CA GLY A 113 36.79 -9.63 23.37
C GLY A 113 37.65 -10.89 23.49
N SER A 114 38.50 -10.94 24.52
CA SER A 114 39.39 -12.08 24.80
C SER A 114 38.63 -13.42 24.79
N ALA A 115 39.06 -14.36 23.96
CA ALA A 115 38.48 -15.70 23.75
C ALA A 115 38.52 -16.64 24.98
N ARG A 116 38.79 -16.12 26.19
CA ARG A 116 38.54 -16.87 27.43
C ARG A 116 37.04 -16.91 27.67
N ASN A 117 36.45 -18.06 27.34
CA ASN A 117 35.04 -18.43 27.51
C ASN A 117 34.10 -18.03 26.37
N LEU A 118 34.51 -18.21 25.10
CA LEU A 118 33.63 -18.12 23.93
C LEU A 118 32.29 -18.86 24.16
N MET A 119 32.34 -20.06 24.74
CA MET A 119 31.15 -20.84 25.05
C MET A 119 30.21 -20.14 26.04
N ALA A 120 30.73 -19.47 27.07
CA ALA A 120 29.93 -18.71 28.02
C ALA A 120 29.35 -17.43 27.40
N VAL A 121 30.08 -16.77 26.50
CA VAL A 121 29.61 -15.59 25.77
C VAL A 121 28.48 -15.96 24.81
N VAL A 122 28.65 -17.01 24.02
CA VAL A 122 27.62 -17.52 23.10
C VAL A 122 26.39 -17.98 23.88
N PHE A 123 26.59 -18.74 24.96
CA PHE A 123 25.48 -19.17 25.81
C PHE A 123 24.71 -17.99 26.41
N ARG A 124 25.41 -16.97 26.92
CA ARG A 124 24.79 -15.75 27.44
C ARG A 124 23.99 -15.02 26.36
N ASN A 125 24.54 -14.87 25.15
CA ASN A 125 23.84 -14.24 24.03
C ASN A 125 22.55 -15.01 23.67
N LEU A 126 22.63 -16.34 23.52
CA LEU A 126 21.47 -17.20 23.27
C LEU A 126 20.40 -17.07 24.36
N VAL A 127 20.79 -17.12 25.63
CA VAL A 127 19.87 -16.97 26.76
C VAL A 127 19.22 -15.59 26.76
N THR A 128 19.98 -14.54 26.44
CA THR A 128 19.45 -13.17 26.37
C THR A 128 18.42 -13.04 25.24
N HIS A 129 18.69 -13.62 24.07
CA HIS A 129 17.72 -13.63 22.97
C HIS A 129 16.48 -14.46 23.30
N MET A 130 16.64 -15.62 23.96
CA MET A 130 15.51 -16.43 24.41
C MET A 130 14.64 -15.66 25.43
N GLN A 131 15.26 -14.93 26.36
CA GLN A 131 14.56 -14.08 27.32
C GLN A 131 13.83 -12.91 26.64
N ILE A 132 14.41 -12.29 25.60
CA ILE A 132 13.75 -11.22 24.85
C ILE A 132 12.56 -11.77 24.06
N LEU A 133 12.74 -12.89 23.37
CA LEU A 133 11.68 -13.54 22.58
C LEU A 133 10.52 -14.03 23.44
N SER A 134 10.79 -14.59 24.63
CA SER A 134 9.74 -15.01 25.56
C SER A 134 8.92 -13.83 26.07
N ARG A 135 9.56 -12.68 26.32
CA ARG A 135 8.89 -11.45 26.73
C ARG A 135 8.08 -10.83 25.60
N LEU A 136 8.57 -10.90 24.36
CA LEU A 136 7.85 -10.38 23.18
C LEU A 136 6.50 -11.09 22.95
N GLY A 137 6.37 -12.38 23.30
CA GLY A 137 5.12 -13.12 23.17
C GLY A 137 4.00 -12.69 24.14
N GLU A 138 4.36 -12.06 25.26
CA GLU A 138 3.40 -11.56 26.27
C GLU A 138 3.07 -10.09 26.10
N LEU A 139 3.82 -9.38 25.25
CA LEU A 139 3.66 -7.96 25.01
C LEU A 139 2.52 -7.75 23.99
N GLN A 140 1.35 -7.35 24.48
CA GLN A 140 0.32 -6.68 23.69
C GLN A 140 0.84 -5.29 23.28
N VAL A 141 1.88 -5.24 22.43
CA VAL A 141 2.50 -3.98 21.99
C VAL A 141 1.51 -3.24 21.13
N GLU A 142 0.90 -2.20 21.68
CA GLU A 142 0.40 -1.09 20.89
C GLU A 142 1.61 -0.48 20.20
N TRP A 143 1.71 -0.67 18.88
CA TRP A 143 2.87 -0.24 18.11
C TRP A 143 3.11 1.26 18.34
N PRO A 144 4.31 1.66 18.82
CA PRO A 144 4.61 3.05 19.03
C PRO A 144 4.51 3.81 17.70
N SER A 145 3.95 5.01 17.74
CA SER A 145 3.68 5.85 16.56
C SER A 145 4.92 6.11 15.70
N LEU A 146 6.12 6.06 16.30
CA LEU A 146 7.39 6.13 15.59
C LEU A 146 7.58 4.97 14.60
N LEU A 147 7.24 3.73 14.99
CA LEU A 147 7.35 2.55 14.11
C LEU A 147 6.25 2.56 13.04
N ALA A 148 5.05 3.05 13.36
CA ALA A 148 4.01 3.26 12.35
C ALA A 148 4.45 4.30 11.31
N THR A 149 5.08 5.38 11.75
CA THR A 149 5.63 6.42 10.85
C THR A 149 6.77 5.87 9.99
N LEU A 150 7.67 5.09 10.58
CA LEU A 150 8.75 4.43 9.82
C LEU A 150 8.20 3.41 8.82
N TRP A 151 7.19 2.62 9.20
CA TRP A 151 6.52 1.68 8.31
C TRP A 151 5.82 2.40 7.15
N GLU A 152 5.15 3.54 7.43
CA GLU A 152 4.59 4.39 6.39
C GLU A 152 5.65 4.98 5.47
N ILE A 153 6.79 5.43 5.99
CA ILE A 153 7.89 5.93 5.17
C ILE A 153 8.44 4.82 4.29
N MET A 154 8.72 3.65 4.86
CA MET A 154 9.24 2.49 4.13
C MET A 154 8.29 2.03 3.02
N ASN A 155 6.98 1.98 3.26
CA ASN A 155 6.00 1.61 2.23
C ASN A 155 5.76 2.71 1.18
N LYS A 156 6.13 3.96 1.49
CA LYS A 156 6.06 5.10 0.56
C LYS A 156 7.35 5.31 -0.23
N VAL A 157 8.43 4.59 0.08
CA VAL A 157 9.68 4.61 -0.69
C VAL A 157 9.55 3.65 -1.87
N GLN A 158 9.36 4.22 -3.06
CA GLN A 158 9.62 3.50 -4.32
C GLN A 158 11.13 3.39 -4.47
N VAL A 159 11.63 2.17 -4.65
CA VAL A 159 12.89 1.94 -5.35
C VAL A 159 12.55 2.06 -6.83
N GLU A 160 13.17 3.03 -7.51
CA GLU A 160 13.09 3.18 -8.98
C GLU A 160 13.42 1.87 -9.71
#